data_AF-A0A1G2XRP9-F1
#
_entry.id   AF-A0A1G2XRP9-F1
#
_cell.length_a   1.000
_cell.length_b   1.000
_cell.length_c   1.000
_cell.angle_alpha   90.00
_cell.angle_beta   90.00
_cell.angle_gamma   90.00
#
_symmetry.space_group_name_H-M   'P 1'
#
loop_
_entity.id
_entity.type
_entity.pdbx_description
1 polymer ?
#
loop_
_entity_poly.entity_id
_entity_poly.type
_entity_poly.pdbx_seq_one_letter_code
_entity_poly.pdbx_strand_id
1 'polypeptide(L)' 'MSQQELLKKVTQTLDDSGIQYMVTVSVASSLQGEPRSTHDIDLVVAIERSDAKKLVKAFPSPDFYLDEGSIVDAINRQGK' A
#
# COMPACT_ATOMS: atom_id res chain seq x y z
N MET A 1 -7.39 -8.31 11.41
CA MET A 1 -6.81 -8.75 10.12
C MET A 1 -5.34 -9.06 10.37
N SER A 2 -4.85 -10.22 9.91
CA SER A 2 -3.42 -10.55 9.92
C SER A 2 -2.66 -9.77 8.85
N GLN A 3 -1.33 -9.65 8.97
CA GLN A 3 -0.51 -8.99 7.94
C GLN A 3 -0.65 -9.65 6.55
N GLN A 4 -0.83 -10.98 6.51
CA GLN A 4 -1.02 -11.71 5.25
C GLN A 4 -2.36 -11.37 4.59
N GLU A 5 -3.43 -11.28 5.37
CA GLU A 5 -4.73 -10.86 4.87
C GLU A 5 -4.71 -9.39 4.42
N LEU A 6 -3.97 -8.53 5.12
CA LEU A 6 -3.78 -7.14 4.73
C LEU A 6 -3.03 -7.03 3.42
N LEU A 7 -1.90 -7.72 3.28
CA LEU A 7 -1.13 -7.75 2.03
C LEU A 7 -2.01 -8.19 0.86
N LYS A 8 -2.75 -9.30 1.03
CA LYS A 8 -3.65 -9.82 0.00
C LYS A 8 -4.74 -8.82 -0.37
N LYS A 9 -5.32 -8.12 0.61
CA LYS A 9 -6.32 -7.07 0.35
C LYS A 9 -5.72 -5.90 -0.43
N VAL A 10 -4.52 -5.46 -0.06
CA VAL A 10 -3.82 -4.35 -0.71
C VAL A 10 -3.46 -4.71 -2.14
N THR A 11 -2.82 -5.85 -2.37
CA THR A 11 -2.40 -6.29 -3.70
C THR A 11 -3.60 -6.47 -4.63
N GLN A 12 -4.67 -7.10 -4.16
CA GLN A 12 -5.90 -7.26 -4.95
C GLN A 12 -6.53 -5.92 -5.32
N THR A 13 -6.54 -4.96 -4.39
CA THR A 13 -7.09 -3.62 -4.65
C THR A 13 -6.28 -2.88 -5.72
N LEU A 14 -4.96 -3.02 -5.69
CA LEU A 14 -4.06 -2.43 -6.68
C LEU A 14 -4.26 -3.10 -8.05
N ASP A 15 -4.36 -4.42 -8.09
CA ASP A 15 -4.64 -5.21 -9.30
C ASP A 15 -5.99 -4.78 -9.93
N ASP A 16 -7.06 -4.74 -9.14
CA ASP A 16 -8.41 -4.35 -9.59
C ASP A 16 -8.46 -2.89 -10.08
N SER A 17 -7.57 -2.04 -9.56
CA SER A 17 -7.46 -0.63 -9.95
C SER A 17 -6.52 -0.41 -11.14
N GLY A 18 -5.80 -1.44 -11.60
CA GLY A 18 -4.79 -1.35 -12.65
C GLY A 18 -3.52 -0.62 -12.22
N ILE A 19 -3.26 -0.51 -10.92
CA ILE A 19 -2.12 0.21 -10.34
C ILE A 19 -0.95 -0.76 -10.23
N GLN A 20 0.15 -0.50 -10.92
CA GLN A 20 1.33 -1.35 -10.84
C GLN A 20 2.01 -1.20 -9.47
N TYR A 21 2.50 -2.30 -8.91
CA TYR A 21 3.20 -2.29 -7.63
C TYR A 21 4.32 -3.32 -7.58
N MET A 22 5.21 -3.13 -6.61
CA MET A 22 6.28 -4.05 -6.26
C MET A 22 6.30 -4.22 -4.74
N VAL A 23 6.23 -5.48 -4.28
CA VAL A 23 6.43 -5.82 -2.87
C VAL A 23 7.92 -5.71 -2.57
N THR A 24 8.30 -4.95 -1.53
CA THR A 24 9.72 -4.71 -1.20
C THR A 24 10.23 -5.64 -0.10
N VAL A 25 11.56 -5.62 0.09
CA VAL A 25 12.34 -6.64 0.80
C VAL A 25 12.06 -6.78 2.31
N SER A 26 11.32 -5.87 2.96
CA SER A 26 10.91 -6.09 4.36
C SER A 26 10.03 -7.34 4.50
N VAL A 27 9.19 -7.64 3.50
CA VAL A 27 8.39 -8.87 3.45
C VAL A 27 9.24 -10.09 3.06
N ALA A 28 10.21 -9.93 2.15
CA ALA A 28 11.07 -11.04 1.69
C ALA A 28 12.05 -11.51 2.78
N SER A 29 12.59 -10.59 3.60
CA SER A 29 13.47 -10.92 4.72
C SER A 29 12.74 -11.69 5.83
N SER A 30 11.48 -11.34 6.09
CA SER A 30 10.62 -12.05 7.06
C SER A 30 10.22 -13.45 6.57
N LEU A 31 10.03 -13.64 5.26
CA LEU A 31 9.78 -14.96 4.65
C LEU A 31 11.04 -15.85 4.59
N GLN A 32 12.23 -15.27 4.53
CA GLN A 32 13.53 -15.97 4.45
C GLN A 32 14.18 -16.27 5.81
N GLY A 33 13.50 -15.98 6.94
CA GLY A 33 13.89 -16.53 8.25
C GLY A 33 14.74 -15.64 9.15
N GLU A 34 14.94 -14.36 8.82
CA GLU A 34 15.48 -13.38 9.79
C GLU A 34 14.31 -12.70 10.51
N PRO A 35 14.05 -13.00 11.80
CA PRO A 35 12.93 -12.42 12.53
C PRO A 35 13.14 -10.92 12.70
N ARG A 36 12.39 -10.10 11.96
CA ARG A 36 12.28 -8.67 12.24
C ARG A 36 10.94 -8.41 12.93
N SER A 37 10.99 -7.80 14.11
CA SER A 37 9.78 -7.33 14.81
C SER A 37 9.36 -5.98 14.24
N THR A 38 9.00 -5.94 12.95
CA THR A 38 8.31 -4.79 12.37
C THR A 38 6.92 -5.24 11.92
N HIS A 39 5.89 -4.49 12.32
CA HIS A 39 4.48 -4.82 12.05
C HIS A 39 3.97 -4.14 10.76
N ASP A 40 4.87 -3.67 9.91
CA ASP A 40 4.61 -2.93 8.68
C ASP A 40 4.81 -3.79 7.42
N ILE A 41 4.34 -3.26 6.29
CA ILE A 41 4.44 -3.85 4.95
C ILE A 41 4.78 -2.72 4.00
N ASP A 42 5.92 -2.83 3.31
CA ASP A 42 6.39 -1.81 2.37
C ASP A 42 6.11 -2.21 0.91
N LEU A 43 5.34 -1.39 0.21
CA LEU A 43 5.09 -1.51 -1.23
C LEU A 43 5.54 -0.25 -1.96
N VAL A 44 6.12 -0.43 -3.14
CA VAL A 44 6.29 0.64 -4.12
C VAL A 44 5.12 0.56 -5.09
N VAL A 45 4.41 1.67 -5.30
CA VAL A 45 3.26 1.76 -6.20
C VAL A 45 3.50 2.81 -7.28
N ALA A 46 3.15 2.50 -8.52
CA ALA A 46 3.14 3.45 -9.62
C ALA A 46 1.74 4.05 -9.72
N ILE A 47 1.54 5.19 -9.06
CA ILE A 47 0.23 5.80 -8.85
C ILE A 47 0.14 7.19 -9.51
N GLU A 48 -0.99 7.48 -10.13
CA GLU A 48 -1.32 8.81 -10.65
C GLU A 48 -2.37 9.52 -9.77
N ARG A 49 -2.50 10.85 -9.92
CA ARG A 49 -3.47 11.63 -9.14
C ARG A 49 -4.91 11.12 -9.31
N SER A 50 -5.25 10.61 -10.49
CA SER A 50 -6.57 10.02 -10.80
C SER A 50 -6.88 8.76 -9.98
N ASP A 51 -5.87 8.08 -9.44
CA ASP A 51 -6.02 6.84 -8.69
C ASP A 51 -6.21 7.07 -7.19
N ALA A 52 -5.85 8.24 -6.67
CA ALA A 52 -5.98 8.58 -5.25
C ALA A 52 -7.41 8.36 -4.74
N LYS A 53 -8.40 8.82 -5.50
CA LYS A 53 -9.83 8.64 -5.17
C LYS A 53 -10.27 7.18 -5.20
N LYS A 54 -9.68 6.33 -6.05
CA LYS A 54 -9.99 4.90 -6.11
C LYS A 54 -9.48 4.20 -4.85
N LEU A 55 -8.25 4.50 -4.44
CA LEU A 55 -7.66 3.94 -3.22
C LEU A 55 -8.45 4.34 -1.96
N VAL A 56 -8.77 5.62 -1.79
CA VAL A 56 -9.55 6.09 -0.63
C VAL A 56 -10.91 5.41 -0.53
N LYS A 57 -11.55 5.12 -1.67
CA LYS A 57 -12.81 4.36 -1.70
C LYS A 57 -12.64 2.88 -1.36
N ALA A 58 -11.52 2.27 -1.76
CA ALA A 58 -11.26 0.86 -1.50
C ALA A 58 -10.87 0.57 -0.05
N PHE A 59 -10.37 1.58 0.66
CA PHE A 59 -9.97 1.51 2.08
C PHE A 59 -10.76 2.52 2.93
N PRO A 60 -12.06 2.26 3.18
CA PRO A 60 -12.91 3.18 3.92
C PRO A 60 -12.60 3.19 5.43
N SER A 61 -12.83 4.34 6.06
CA SER A 61 -12.90 4.51 7.53
C SER A 61 -14.08 3.71 8.11
N PRO A 62 -14.00 3.17 9.34
CA PRO A 62 -12.91 3.35 10.32
C PRO A 62 -11.80 2.30 10.22
N ASP A 63 -11.96 1.28 9.37
CA ASP A 63 -11.03 0.15 9.30
C ASP A 63 -9.66 0.56 8.74
N PHE A 64 -9.63 1.60 7.91
CA PHE A 64 -8.42 2.12 7.28
C PHE A 64 -8.35 3.65 7.37
N TYR A 65 -7.14 4.15 7.55
CA TYR A 65 -6.83 5.58 7.45
C TYR A 65 -6.10 5.86 6.14
N LEU A 66 -6.82 6.44 5.19
CA LEU A 66 -6.27 6.97 3.94
C LEU A 66 -6.83 8.39 3.71
N ASP A 67 -5.95 9.33 3.35
CA ASP A 67 -6.33 10.71 3.04
C ASP A 67 -5.97 11.04 1.58
N GLU A 68 -6.98 11.47 0.81
CA GLU A 68 -6.81 11.79 -0.62
C GLU A 68 -5.82 12.94 -0.82
N GLY A 69 -5.89 13.97 0.03
CA GLY A 69 -5.01 15.14 -0.02
C GLY A 69 -3.54 14.74 0.17
N SER A 70 -3.27 13.93 1.18
CA SER A 70 -1.93 13.41 1.49
C SER A 70 -1.35 12.58 0.34
N ILE A 71 -2.17 11.75 -0.34
CA ILE A 71 -1.73 10.97 -1.50
C ILE A 71 -1.36 11.92 -2.66
N VAL A 72 -2.23 12.88 -2.97
CA VAL A 72 -1.99 13.85 -4.06
C VAL A 72 -0.76 14.70 -3.78
N ASP A 73 -0.57 15.15 -2.54
CA ASP A 73 0.60 15.91 -2.11
C ASP A 73 1.89 15.10 -2.22
N ALA A 74 1.86 13.82 -1.83
CA ALA A 74 3.01 12.92 -1.97
C ALA A 74 3.40 12.71 -3.45
N ILE A 75 2.41 12.55 -4.34
CA ILE A 75 2.64 12.47 -5.80
C ILE A 75 3.31 13.77 -6.30
N ASN A 76 2.86 14.93 -5.83
CA ASN A 76 3.39 16.24 -6.23
C ASN A 76 4.84 16.45 -5.79
N ARG A 77 5.21 15.90 -4.63
CA ARG A 77 6.56 15.99 -4.07
C ARG A 77 7.52 14.93 -4.62
N GLN A 78 7.02 13.99 -5.43
CA GLN A 78 7.79 12.88 -6.01
C GLN A 78 8.58 12.07 -4.97
N GLY A 79 8.03 11.88 -3.77
CA GLY A 79 8.66 11.07 -2.72
C GLY A 79 9.96 11.65 -2.14
N LYS A 80 10.16 12.98 -2.17
CA LYS A 80 11.24 13.67 -1.44
C LYS A 80 10.84 14.09 -0.04
#